data_AF-A0AAV5WJ13-F1
#
_entry.id   AF-A0AAV5WJ13-F1
#
_cell.length_a   1.000
_cell.length_b   1.000
_cell.length_c   1.000
_cell.angle_alpha   90.00
_cell.angle_beta   90.00
_cell.angle_gamma   90.00
#
_symmetry.space_group_name_H-M   'P 1'
#
loop_
_entity.id
_entity.type
_entity.pdbx_description
1 polymer ?
#
loop_
_entity_poly.entity_id
_entity_poly.type
_entity_poly.pdbx_seq_one_letter_code
_entity_poly.pdbx_strand_id
1 'polypeptide(L)'
;GIFRCLSSTDLLFPITIILVGVLVNLSLLGEMTMVSVNFPITAMSFFAEGFASLPVAVISLQMIITLSPAHHRASALALMRLTEAIVRIPASQLIGLLSDVFRGEETSTTARFYALRNALLCVWFVLILSSVAYLLVLRFYREDVAKARESERRHALQSTPLISRKSTLISRKSTVINSFS
;
A
#
# COMPACT_ATOMS: atom_id res chain seq x y z
N GLY A 1 4.37 -11.38 31.21
CA GLY A 1 5.29 -10.61 30.35
C GLY A 1 5.25 -10.97 28.86
N ILE A 2 4.58 -12.04 28.43
CA ILE A 2 4.60 -12.46 27.01
C ILE A 2 3.26 -12.15 26.30
N PHE A 3 2.15 -12.13 27.05
CA PHE A 3 0.82 -11.72 26.53
C PHE A 3 0.59 -10.21 26.40
N ARG A 4 1.51 -9.35 26.87
CA ARG A 4 1.50 -7.90 26.55
C ARG A 4 2.25 -7.58 25.25
N CYS A 5 2.94 -8.57 24.67
CA CYS A 5 3.47 -8.53 23.31
C CYS A 5 2.40 -8.91 22.27
N LEU A 6 1.13 -9.02 22.70
CA LEU A 6 -0.04 -9.11 21.85
C LEU A 6 -0.49 -7.72 21.34
N SER A 7 0.46 -6.79 21.17
CA SER A 7 0.34 -5.55 20.40
C SER A 7 1.05 -5.73 19.03
N SER A 8 0.97 -6.94 18.47
CA SER A 8 1.66 -7.35 17.23
C SER A 8 0.79 -7.21 15.97
N THR A 9 -0.37 -6.56 16.06
CA THR A 9 -1.22 -6.23 14.89
C THR A 9 -0.54 -5.25 13.94
N ASP A 10 0.31 -4.34 14.46
CA ASP A 10 0.98 -3.33 13.64
C ASP A 10 1.99 -3.95 12.65
N LEU A 11 2.61 -5.10 12.96
CA LEU A 11 3.59 -5.76 12.08
C LEU A 11 2.96 -6.80 11.13
N LEU A 12 1.74 -7.25 11.43
CA LEU A 12 1.05 -8.28 10.65
C LEU A 12 0.67 -7.78 9.24
N PHE A 13 0.29 -6.50 9.13
CA PHE A 13 -0.11 -5.89 7.86
C PHE A 13 1.01 -5.90 6.81
N PRO A 14 2.23 -5.39 7.08
CA PRO A 14 3.28 -5.35 6.07
C PRO A 14 3.84 -6.74 5.73
N ILE A 15 3.88 -7.68 6.69
CA ILE A 15 4.29 -9.06 6.41
C ILE A 15 3.29 -9.74 5.47
N THR A 16 1.99 -9.57 5.71
CA THR A 16 0.94 -10.10 4.84
C THR A 16 1.04 -9.51 3.44
N ILE A 17 1.30 -8.20 3.31
CA ILE A 17 1.50 -7.56 2.00
C ILE A 17 2.67 -8.18 1.24
N ILE A 18 3.79 -8.47 1.89
CA ILE A 18 4.95 -9.05 1.23
C ILE A 18 4.64 -10.47 0.77
N LEU A 19 4.05 -11.30 1.65
CA LEU A 19 3.72 -12.68 1.32
C LEU A 19 2.76 -12.75 0.14
N VAL A 20 1.70 -11.93 0.17
CA VAL A 20 0.70 -11.89 -0.90
C VAL A 20 1.29 -11.25 -2.17
N GLY A 21 2.15 -10.24 -2.06
CA GLY A 21 2.84 -9.63 -3.19
C GLY A 21 3.79 -10.60 -3.90
N VAL A 22 4.54 -11.41 -3.15
CA VAL A 22 5.38 -12.48 -3.71
C VAL A 22 4.51 -13.52 -4.43
N LEU A 23 3.37 -13.90 -3.85
CA LEU A 23 2.43 -14.81 -4.47
C LEU A 23 1.88 -14.26 -5.80
N VAL A 24 1.46 -12.98 -5.84
CA VAL A 24 1.01 -12.31 -7.07
C VAL A 24 2.11 -12.30 -8.14
N ASN A 25 3.34 -11.94 -7.77
CA ASN A 25 4.47 -11.91 -8.71
C ASN A 25 4.81 -13.31 -9.27
N LEU A 26 4.66 -14.35 -8.45
CA LEU A 26 4.87 -15.74 -8.87
C LEU A 26 3.77 -16.21 -9.81
N SER A 27 2.51 -15.89 -9.52
CA SER A 27 1.36 -16.18 -10.39
C SER A 27 1.52 -15.51 -11.76
N LEU A 28 1.91 -14.23 -11.77
CA LEU A 28 2.13 -13.48 -13.01
C LEU A 28 3.27 -14.08 -13.85
N LEU A 29 4.35 -14.54 -13.22
CA LEU A 29 5.42 -15.26 -13.92
C LEU A 29 4.93 -16.60 -14.51
N GLY A 30 4.06 -17.29 -13.77
CA GLY A 30 3.39 -18.51 -14.24
C GLY A 30 2.56 -18.26 -15.49
N GLU A 31 1.79 -17.17 -15.53
CA GLU A 31 0.99 -16.78 -16.70
C GLU A 31 1.88 -16.53 -17.92
N MET A 32 2.93 -15.72 -17.78
CA MET A 32 3.81 -15.37 -18.91
C MET A 32 4.59 -16.56 -19.46
N THR A 33 4.81 -17.61 -18.66
CA THR A 33 5.53 -18.82 -19.08
C THR A 33 4.60 -19.91 -19.63
N MET A 34 3.40 -20.05 -19.07
CA MET A 34 2.47 -21.15 -19.36
C MET A 34 1.38 -20.82 -20.37
N VAL A 35 1.21 -19.54 -20.75
CA VAL A 35 0.17 -19.10 -21.70
C VAL A 35 0.22 -19.85 -23.04
N SER A 36 1.40 -20.29 -23.48
CA SER A 36 1.59 -21.02 -24.75
C SER A 36 1.49 -22.54 -24.63
N VAL A 37 1.49 -23.09 -23.41
CA VAL A 37 1.65 -24.54 -23.18
C VAL A 37 0.36 -25.15 -22.64
N ASN A 38 -0.30 -24.52 -21.67
CA ASN A 38 -1.42 -25.13 -20.98
C ASN A 38 -2.45 -24.11 -20.48
N PHE A 39 -3.62 -24.09 -21.14
CA PHE A 39 -4.73 -23.20 -20.81
C PHE A 39 -5.26 -23.35 -19.37
N PRO A 40 -5.56 -24.55 -18.83
CA PRO A 40 -6.07 -24.69 -17.46
C PRO A 40 -5.09 -24.18 -16.39
N ILE A 41 -3.78 -24.37 -16.57
CA ILE A 41 -2.77 -23.84 -15.63
C ILE A 41 -2.78 -22.31 -15.66
N THR A 42 -2.91 -21.73 -16.85
CA THR A 42 -3.01 -20.28 -17.03
C THR A 42 -4.27 -19.72 -16.35
N ALA A 43 -5.43 -20.39 -16.54
CA ALA A 43 -6.68 -20.00 -15.90
C ALA A 43 -6.62 -20.07 -14.36
N MET A 44 -6.00 -21.11 -13.81
CA MET A 44 -5.77 -21.21 -12.37
C MET A 44 -4.84 -20.12 -11.83
N SER A 45 -3.81 -19.75 -12.60
CA SER A 45 -2.89 -18.66 -12.23
C SER A 45 -3.60 -17.31 -12.18
N PHE A 46 -4.42 -17.00 -13.19
CA PHE A 46 -5.28 -15.81 -13.22
C PHE A 46 -6.24 -15.75 -12.02
N PHE A 47 -6.83 -16.89 -11.66
CA PHE A 47 -7.72 -16.96 -10.50
C PHE A 47 -6.95 -16.69 -9.19
N ALA A 48 -5.77 -17.29 -9.04
CA ALA A 48 -4.92 -17.07 -7.88
C ALA A 48 -4.43 -15.62 -7.78
N GLU A 49 -4.06 -15.00 -8.90
CA GLU A 49 -3.69 -13.59 -8.99
C GLU A 49 -4.87 -12.69 -8.57
N GLY A 50 -6.06 -12.91 -9.15
CA GLY A 50 -7.27 -12.18 -8.80
C GLY A 50 -7.60 -12.27 -7.31
N PHE A 51 -7.54 -13.47 -6.74
CA PHE A 51 -7.78 -13.69 -5.31
C PHE A 51 -6.73 -13.00 -4.43
N ALA A 52 -5.45 -13.09 -4.80
CA ALA A 52 -4.35 -12.50 -4.03
C ALA A 52 -4.29 -10.96 -4.14
N SER A 53 -4.71 -10.38 -5.27
CA SER A 53 -4.68 -8.92 -5.49
C SER A 53 -5.63 -8.15 -4.57
N LEU A 54 -6.77 -8.75 -4.20
CA LEU A 54 -7.80 -8.12 -3.36
C LEU A 54 -7.29 -7.73 -1.96
N PRO A 55 -6.68 -8.64 -1.17
CA PRO A 55 -6.05 -8.29 0.09
C PRO A 55 -5.00 -7.20 -0.03
N VAL A 56 -4.18 -7.21 -1.09
CA VAL A 56 -3.13 -6.20 -1.28
C VAL A 56 -3.74 -4.80 -1.38
N ALA A 57 -4.81 -4.62 -2.15
CA ALA A 57 -5.48 -3.33 -2.30
C ALA A 57 -6.06 -2.82 -0.97
N VAL A 58 -6.72 -3.70 -0.21
CA VAL A 58 -7.36 -3.34 1.07
C VAL A 58 -6.31 -3.05 2.15
N ILE A 59 -5.29 -3.89 2.28
CA ILE A 59 -4.25 -3.71 3.29
C ILE A 59 -3.40 -2.47 2.98
N SER A 60 -3.12 -2.18 1.70
CA SER A 60 -2.38 -0.97 1.29
C SER A 60 -3.14 0.31 1.69
N LEU A 61 -4.47 0.31 1.52
CA LEU A 61 -5.32 1.41 1.97
C LEU A 61 -5.27 1.58 3.50
N GLN A 62 -5.39 0.47 4.23
CA GLN A 62 -5.33 0.46 5.70
C GLN A 62 -3.97 0.95 6.21
N MET A 63 -2.90 0.58 5.52
CA MET A 63 -1.53 1.00 5.83
C MET A 63 -1.37 2.52 5.73
N ILE A 64 -1.93 3.15 4.70
CA ILE A 64 -1.84 4.62 4.55
C ILE A 64 -2.67 5.34 5.60
N ILE A 65 -3.85 4.84 5.91
CA ILE A 65 -4.72 5.42 6.95
C ILE A 65 -4.05 5.36 8.33
N THR A 66 -3.28 4.31 8.60
CA THR A 66 -2.56 4.14 9.87
C THR A 66 -1.27 4.94 9.95
N LEU A 67 -0.60 5.18 8.81
CA LEU A 67 0.57 6.05 8.72
C LEU A 67 0.20 7.55 8.71
N SER A 68 -1.00 7.89 8.28
CA SER A 68 -1.42 9.28 8.11
C SER A 68 -2.21 9.78 9.31
N PRO A 69 -1.84 10.94 9.91
CA PRO A 69 -2.63 11.58 10.95
C PRO A 69 -4.05 11.86 10.48
N ALA A 70 -5.03 11.74 11.36
CA ALA A 70 -6.47 11.87 11.05
C ALA A 70 -6.84 13.06 10.14
N HIS A 71 -6.18 14.20 10.30
CA HIS A 71 -6.43 15.45 9.58
C HIS A 71 -5.85 15.48 8.14
N HIS A 72 -4.93 14.58 7.80
CA HIS A 72 -4.28 14.52 6.47
C HIS A 72 -4.57 13.24 5.69
N ARG A 73 -5.40 12.32 6.22
CA ARG A 73 -5.72 11.04 5.58
C ARG A 73 -6.29 11.19 4.17
N ALA A 74 -7.17 12.16 3.94
CA ALA A 74 -7.78 12.39 2.63
C ALA A 74 -6.72 12.81 1.59
N SER A 75 -5.82 13.72 1.95
CA SER A 75 -4.73 14.18 1.08
C SER A 75 -3.71 13.06 0.82
N ALA A 76 -3.35 12.27 1.83
CA ALA A 76 -2.46 11.13 1.68
C ALA A 76 -3.05 10.06 0.75
N LEU A 77 -4.35 9.78 0.89
CA LEU A 77 -5.07 8.87 0.00
C LEU A 77 -5.11 9.41 -1.44
N ALA A 78 -5.43 10.68 -1.62
CA ALA A 78 -5.43 11.32 -2.93
C ALA A 78 -4.05 11.25 -3.60
N LEU A 79 -2.98 11.50 -2.83
CA LEU A 79 -1.61 11.42 -3.31
C LEU A 79 -1.24 10.00 -3.72
N MET A 80 -1.57 8.98 -2.92
CA MET A 80 -1.34 7.58 -3.32
C MET A 80 -2.03 7.28 -4.66
N ARG A 81 -3.32 7.63 -4.79
CA ARG A 81 -4.09 7.35 -6.01
C ARG A 81 -3.56 8.12 -7.21
N LEU A 82 -3.09 9.34 -7.01
CA LEU A 82 -2.44 10.12 -8.05
C LEU A 82 -1.13 9.45 -8.50
N THR A 83 -0.29 9.02 -7.57
CA THR A 83 0.95 8.30 -7.88
C THR A 83 0.69 6.99 -8.61
N GLU A 84 -0.31 6.22 -8.17
CA GLU A 84 -0.75 5.00 -8.85
C GLU A 84 -1.22 5.29 -10.28
N ALA A 85 -2.00 6.35 -10.47
CA ALA A 85 -2.48 6.75 -11.80
C ALA A 85 -1.34 7.18 -12.73
N ILE A 86 -0.39 7.98 -12.23
CA ILE A 86 0.78 8.44 -13.01
C ILE A 86 1.58 7.26 -13.55
N VAL A 87 1.70 6.17 -12.78
CA VAL A 87 2.43 4.97 -13.23
C VAL A 87 1.58 4.11 -14.15
N ARG A 88 0.30 3.91 -13.81
CA ARG A 88 -0.58 2.97 -14.52
C ARG A 88 -0.97 3.45 -15.92
N ILE A 89 -1.17 4.77 -16.11
CA ILE A 89 -1.58 5.34 -17.41
C ILE A 89 -0.56 5.05 -18.52
N PRO A 90 0.74 5.38 -18.37
CA PRO A 90 1.74 5.11 -19.40
C PRO A 90 2.18 3.64 -19.45
N ALA A 91 1.93 2.83 -18.42
CA ALA A 91 2.41 1.45 -18.37
C ALA A 91 1.92 0.60 -19.56
N SER A 92 0.63 0.71 -19.92
CA SER A 92 0.07 -0.01 -21.08
C SER A 92 0.68 0.46 -22.40
N GLN A 93 0.96 1.77 -22.51
CA GLN A 93 1.60 2.36 -23.69
C GLN A 93 3.05 1.91 -23.83
N LEU A 94 3.80 1.84 -22.72
CA LEU A 94 5.18 1.34 -22.69
C LEU A 94 5.25 -0.14 -23.07
N ILE A 95 4.33 -0.97 -22.56
CA ILE A 95 4.26 -2.39 -22.93
C ILE A 95 3.92 -2.54 -24.42
N GLY A 96 2.98 -1.73 -24.93
CA GLY A 96 2.65 -1.69 -26.35
C GLY A 96 3.84 -1.33 -27.23
N LEU A 97 4.55 -0.26 -26.87
CA LEU A 97 5.77 0.18 -27.57
C LEU A 97 6.84 -0.92 -27.55
N LEU A 98 7.06 -1.55 -26.40
CA LEU A 98 8.05 -2.62 -26.25
C LEU A 98 7.65 -3.86 -27.07
N SER A 99 6.36 -4.18 -27.12
CA SER A 99 5.83 -5.24 -27.96
C SER A 99 6.01 -4.93 -29.45
N ASP A 100 5.85 -3.67 -29.88
CA ASP A 100 6.09 -3.27 -31.27
C ASP A 100 7.58 -3.36 -31.63
N VAL A 101 8.48 -2.98 -30.71
CA VAL A 101 9.93 -3.14 -30.87
C VAL A 101 10.33 -4.61 -31.02
N PHE A 102 9.79 -5.50 -30.18
CA PHE A 102 10.07 -6.93 -30.26
C PHE A 102 9.45 -7.61 -31.49
N ARG A 103 8.36 -7.06 -32.04
CA ARG A 103 7.72 -7.59 -33.24
C ARG A 103 8.51 -7.26 -34.51
N GLY A 104 9.15 -6.10 -34.58
CA GLY A 104 9.79 -5.62 -35.80
C GLY A 104 8.79 -5.49 -36.96
N GLU A 105 9.17 -5.95 -38.15
CA GLU A 105 8.36 -5.87 -39.38
C GLU A 105 7.40 -7.06 -39.58
N GLU A 106 7.44 -8.07 -38.70
CA GLU A 106 6.62 -9.27 -38.86
C GLU A 106 5.15 -9.03 -38.46
N THR A 107 4.22 -9.30 -39.38
CA THR A 107 2.78 -9.08 -39.17
C THR A 107 2.01 -10.34 -38.77
N SER A 108 2.69 -11.48 -38.65
CA SER A 108 2.05 -12.76 -38.34
C SER A 108 1.42 -12.76 -36.94
N THR A 109 0.26 -13.40 -36.79
CA THR A 109 -0.47 -13.47 -35.51
C THR A 109 0.37 -14.14 -34.41
N THR A 110 1.17 -15.14 -34.77
CA THR A 110 2.08 -15.83 -33.85
C THR A 110 3.23 -14.92 -33.42
N ALA A 111 3.86 -14.17 -34.33
CA ALA A 111 4.90 -13.20 -33.98
C ALA A 111 4.37 -12.11 -33.04
N ARG A 112 3.14 -11.62 -33.26
CA ARG A 112 2.48 -10.66 -32.35
C ARG A 112 2.33 -11.20 -30.93
N PHE A 113 1.95 -12.47 -30.80
CA PHE A 113 1.80 -13.12 -29.49
C PHE A 113 3.14 -13.29 -28.77
N TYR A 114 4.17 -13.76 -29.46
CA TYR A 114 5.51 -13.92 -28.88
C TYR A 114 6.16 -12.59 -28.53
N ALA A 115 5.99 -11.56 -29.35
CA ALA A 115 6.48 -10.21 -29.08
C ALA A 115 5.84 -9.62 -27.81
N LEU A 116 4.52 -9.79 -27.65
CA LEU A 116 3.81 -9.35 -26.45
C LEU A 116 4.25 -10.11 -25.20
N ARG A 117 4.41 -11.43 -25.30
CA ARG A 117 4.93 -12.27 -24.21
C ARG A 117 6.32 -11.80 -23.77
N ASN A 118 7.23 -11.55 -24.72
CA ASN A 118 8.58 -11.08 -24.42
C ASN A 118 8.57 -9.67 -23.82
N ALA A 119 7.71 -8.78 -24.31
CA ALA A 119 7.52 -7.46 -23.71
C ALA A 119 7.07 -7.55 -22.25
N LEU A 120 6.11 -8.44 -21.95
CA LEU A 120 5.64 -8.67 -20.59
C LEU A 120 6.71 -9.31 -19.70
N LEU A 121 7.55 -10.20 -20.23
CA LEU A 121 8.69 -10.76 -19.50
C LEU A 121 9.73 -9.69 -19.14
N CYS A 122 9.96 -8.69 -19.99
CA CYS A 122 10.84 -7.56 -19.65
C CYS A 122 10.30 -6.73 -18.47
N VAL A 123 8.98 -6.64 -18.29
CA VAL A 123 8.37 -5.94 -17.14
C VAL A 123 8.67 -6.66 -15.81
N TRP A 124 9.08 -7.93 -15.85
CA TRP A 124 9.40 -8.70 -14.65
C TRP A 124 10.53 -8.09 -13.80
N PHE A 125 11.50 -7.40 -14.43
CA PHE A 125 12.53 -6.65 -13.70
C PHE A 125 11.93 -5.54 -12.82
N VAL A 126 10.85 -4.90 -13.28
CA VAL A 126 10.13 -3.88 -12.51
C VAL A 126 9.43 -4.49 -11.31
N LEU A 127 8.95 -5.74 -11.42
CA LEU A 127 8.32 -6.47 -10.31
C LEU A 127 9.32 -6.86 -9.22
N ILE A 128 10.54 -7.24 -9.61
CA ILE A 128 11.63 -7.46 -8.64
C ILE A 128 11.94 -6.16 -7.91
N LEU A 129 12.09 -5.05 -8.64
CA LEU A 129 12.38 -3.75 -8.05
C LEU A 129 11.25 -3.30 -7.09
N SER A 130 9.99 -3.55 -7.47
CA SER A 130 8.82 -3.33 -6.62
C SER A 130 8.89 -4.15 -5.32
N SER A 131 9.27 -5.43 -5.42
CA SER A 131 9.43 -6.30 -4.25
C SER A 131 10.50 -5.77 -3.28
N VAL A 132 11.62 -5.26 -3.79
CA VAL A 132 12.65 -4.61 -2.97
C VAL A 132 12.12 -3.33 -2.33
N ALA A 133 11.34 -2.53 -3.05
CA ALA A 133 10.70 -1.34 -2.50
C ALA A 133 9.73 -1.67 -1.34
N TYR A 134 8.95 -2.75 -1.45
CA TYR A 134 8.10 -3.22 -0.34
C TYR A 134 8.91 -3.63 0.90
N LEU A 135 10.08 -4.25 0.72
CA LEU A 135 10.99 -4.55 1.83
C LEU A 135 11.53 -3.29 2.51
N LEU A 136 11.83 -2.24 1.73
CA LEU A 136 12.24 -0.95 2.28
C LEU A 136 11.10 -0.31 3.08
N VAL A 137 9.86 -0.34 2.58
CA VAL A 137 8.69 0.18 3.31
C VAL A 137 8.54 -0.57 4.64
N LEU A 138 8.66 -1.89 4.67
CA LEU A 138 8.61 -2.68 5.92
C LEU A 138 9.64 -2.19 6.95
N ARG A 139 10.86 -1.85 6.51
CA ARG A 139 11.95 -1.42 7.40
C ARG A 139 11.64 -0.10 8.12
N PHE A 140 11.00 0.85 7.44
CA PHE A 140 10.66 2.17 7.97
C PHE A 140 9.27 2.25 8.61
N TYR A 141 8.38 1.30 8.27
CA TYR A 141 6.98 1.30 8.71
C TYR A 141 6.80 1.49 10.23
N ARG A 142 7.60 0.80 11.05
CA ARG A 142 7.48 0.89 12.52
C ARG A 142 7.79 2.28 13.05
N GLU A 143 8.79 2.94 12.47
CA GLU A 143 9.21 4.28 12.89
C GLU A 143 8.18 5.33 12.47
N ASP A 144 7.60 5.17 11.28
CA ASP A 144 6.63 6.11 10.74
C ASP A 144 5.27 6.00 11.45
N VAL A 145 4.82 4.79 11.81
CA VAL A 145 3.62 4.62 12.65
C VAL A 145 3.82 5.26 14.03
N ALA A 146 5.02 5.13 14.63
CA ALA A 146 5.30 5.74 15.92
C ALA A 146 5.25 7.27 15.85
N LYS A 147 5.85 7.87 14.80
CA LYS A 147 5.82 9.32 14.55
C LYS A 147 4.40 9.82 14.29
N ALA A 148 3.61 9.09 13.51
CA ALA A 148 2.21 9.44 13.21
C ALA A 148 1.36 9.49 14.49
N ARG A 149 1.48 8.47 15.36
CA ARG A 149 0.78 8.43 16.65
C ARG A 149 1.21 9.56 17.58
N GLU A 150 2.49 9.95 17.57
CA GLU A 150 2.97 11.07 18.36
C GLU A 150 2.37 12.40 17.87
N SER A 151 2.33 12.62 16.56
CA SER A 151 1.67 13.78 15.95
C SER A 151 0.19 13.86 16.34
N GLU A 152 -0.55 12.75 16.24
CA GLU A 152 -1.95 12.69 16.66
C GLU A 152 -2.13 13.06 18.14
N ARG A 153 -1.27 12.58 19.06
CA ARG A 153 -1.33 12.96 20.48
C ARG A 153 -1.07 14.45 20.70
N ARG A 154 -0.08 15.03 20.01
CA ARG A 154 0.24 16.47 20.11
C ARG A 154 -0.94 17.33 19.65
N HIS A 155 -1.59 16.95 18.55
CA HIS A 155 -2.78 17.64 18.06
C HIS A 155 -3.99 17.44 18.97
N ALA A 156 -4.21 16.24 19.53
CA ALA A 156 -5.29 15.99 20.50
C ALA A 156 -5.14 16.84 21.78
N LEU A 157 -3.90 17.01 22.28
CA LEU A 157 -3.60 17.85 23.44
C LEU A 157 -3.78 19.35 23.17
N GLN A 158 -3.65 19.80 21.92
CA GLN A 158 -3.89 21.19 21.52
C GLN A 158 -5.37 21.47 21.22
N SER A 159 -6.14 20.46 20.82
CA SER A 159 -7.55 20.58 20.44
C SER A 159 -8.52 20.29 21.59
N THR A 160 -8.07 19.82 22.76
CA THR A 160 -8.85 19.88 23.99
C THR A 160 -9.19 21.35 24.28
N PRO A 161 -10.49 21.72 24.29
CA PRO A 161 -10.87 23.12 24.31
C PRO A 161 -10.40 23.76 25.62
N LEU A 162 -9.65 24.86 25.49
CA LEU A 162 -9.26 25.78 26.56
C LEU A 162 -10.45 26.24 27.45
N ILE A 163 -11.68 26.00 27.00
CA ILE A 163 -12.94 26.21 27.72
C ILE A 163 -13.00 25.37 29.00
N SER A 164 -12.54 24.11 29.00
CA SER A 164 -12.54 23.27 30.20
C SER A 164 -11.55 23.79 31.24
N ARG A 165 -10.40 24.32 30.82
CA ARG A 165 -9.39 24.89 31.72
C ARG A 165 -9.82 26.24 32.30
N LYS A 166 -10.55 27.04 31.52
CA LYS A 166 -11.11 28.31 32.00
C LYS A 166 -12.28 28.08 32.96
N SER A 167 -13.15 27.09 32.72
CA SER A 167 -14.25 26.75 33.65
C SER A 167 -13.77 26.11 34.95
N THR A 168 -12.71 25.27 34.92
CA THR A 168 -12.08 24.76 36.16
C THR A 168 -11.35 25.85 36.94
N LEU A 169 -10.69 26.80 36.28
CA LEU A 169 -10.05 27.92 36.98
C LEU A 169 -11.07 28.89 37.59
N ILE A 170 -12.20 29.15 36.93
CA ILE A 170 -13.29 29.97 37.48
C ILE A 170 -13.98 29.25 38.65
N SER A 171 -14.25 27.95 38.52
CA SER A 171 -14.81 27.14 39.61
C SER A 171 -13.89 27.11 40.84
N ARG A 172 -12.57 26.93 40.65
CA ARG A 172 -11.59 26.99 41.75
C ARG A 172 -11.54 28.36 42.41
N LYS A 173 -11.64 29.45 41.64
CA LYS A 173 -11.62 30.81 42.20
C LYS A 173 -12.86 31.09 43.06
N SER A 174 -14.03 30.61 42.65
CA SER A 174 -15.28 30.75 43.43
C SER A 174 -15.28 29.92 44.72
N THR A 175 -14.67 28.73 44.73
CA THR A 175 -14.59 27.89 45.94
C THR A 175 -13.66 28.48 47.01
N VAL A 176 -12.55 29.14 46.61
CA VAL A 176 -11.62 29.77 47.57
C VAL A 176 -12.24 31.02 48.22
N ILE A 177 -13.05 31.78 47.48
CA ILE A 177 -13.71 32.99 48.00
C ILE A 177 -14.78 32.64 49.05
N ASN A 178 -15.48 31.52 48.92
CA ASN A 178 -16.48 31.06 49.91
C ASN A 178 -15.87 30.40 51.16
N SER A 179 -14.56 30.18 51.20
CA SER A 179 -13.86 29.60 52.38
C SER A 179 -13.24 30.66 53.31
N PHE A 180 -13.40 31.94 52.98
CA PHE A 180 -12.84 33.09 53.71
C PHE A 180 -13.91 34.07 54.24
N SER A 181 -15.18 33.68 54.19
CA SER A 181 -16.30 34.35 54.88
C SER A 181 -16.89 33.41 55.91
#